data_AF-A0A3B8XG62-F1
#
_entry.id   AF-A0A3B8XG62-F1
#
_cell.length_a   1.000
_cell.length_b   1.000
_cell.length_c   1.000
_cell.angle_alpha   90.00
_cell.angle_beta   90.00
_cell.angle_gamma   90.00
#
_symmetry.space_group_name_H-M   'P 1'
#
loop_
_entity.id
_entity.type
_entity.pdbx_description
1 polymer ?
#
loop_
_entity_poly.entity_id
_entity_poly.type
_entity_poly.pdbx_seq_one_letter_code
_entity_poly.pdbx_strand_id
1 'polypeptide(L)'
;LGVIVLKPQLGFLLPIALLAGGRYRAVAGAAVGIGLLLLASAVNVGPHGIAAYAQRLSFAADVPVNRQLTIALVIGGLAAARLVQGAIAVWALALAYRLRKQSSEWMFVLAILGGLLATPYLHLDDLVMLGLAVWLYLRIPGRPRWSWAFVLALVIAAEGIPEWGPLPLIAGEIAALLLLSVAALSHQADDAEHHKAVDAVAISSRDGRRLR
;
A
#
# COMPACT_ATOMS: atom_id res chain seq x y z
N LEU A 1 7.39 -0.70 12.10
CA LEU A 1 8.33 -0.41 10.99
C LEU A 1 9.60 -1.26 11.07
N GLY A 2 10.31 -1.35 12.22
CA GLY A 2 11.54 -2.16 12.33
C GLY A 2 11.42 -3.62 11.90
N VAL A 3 10.27 -4.26 12.19
CA VAL A 3 9.98 -5.65 11.80
C VAL A 3 9.84 -5.85 10.29
N ILE A 4 9.54 -4.79 9.50
CA ILE A 4 9.45 -4.86 8.03
C ILE A 4 10.79 -5.27 7.41
N VAL A 5 11.92 -5.03 8.08
CA VAL A 5 13.25 -5.44 7.59
C VAL A 5 13.37 -6.96 7.43
N LEU A 6 12.61 -7.75 8.19
CA LEU A 6 12.62 -9.21 8.10
C LEU A 6 11.99 -9.73 6.80
N LYS A 7 11.02 -9.00 6.25
CA LYS A 7 10.41 -9.25 4.94
C LYS A 7 10.03 -7.89 4.32
N PRO A 8 10.96 -7.21 3.63
CA PRO A 8 10.74 -5.84 3.16
C PRO A 8 9.57 -5.73 2.20
N GLN A 9 9.29 -6.79 1.44
CA GLN A 9 8.16 -6.87 0.51
C GLN A 9 6.80 -6.63 1.18
N LEU A 10 6.64 -6.97 2.46
CA LEU A 10 5.37 -6.85 3.18
C LEU A 10 4.98 -5.42 3.55
N GLY A 11 5.90 -4.46 3.45
CA GLY A 11 5.62 -3.12 3.93
C GLY A 11 6.50 -2.02 3.35
N PHE A 12 7.11 -2.23 2.20
CA PHE A 12 8.02 -1.24 1.61
C PHE A 12 7.33 0.10 1.30
N LEU A 13 6.03 0.10 1.02
CA LEU A 13 5.25 1.33 0.81
C LEU A 13 4.80 2.02 2.11
N LEU A 14 4.74 1.32 3.24
CA LEU A 14 4.32 1.91 4.52
C LEU A 14 5.19 3.10 4.97
N PRO A 15 6.54 3.04 4.98
CA PRO A 15 7.35 4.18 5.39
C PRO A 15 7.16 5.38 4.44
N ILE A 16 7.00 5.14 3.14
CA ILE A 16 6.77 6.21 2.15
C ILE A 16 5.39 6.83 2.35
N ALA A 17 4.35 6.02 2.58
CA ALA A 17 3.02 6.49 2.90
C ALA A 17 2.99 7.29 4.21
N LEU A 18 3.75 6.87 5.24
CA LEU A 18 3.87 7.62 6.50
C LEU A 18 4.57 8.97 6.33
N LEU A 19 5.60 9.05 5.49
CA LEU A 19 6.23 10.33 5.12
C LEU A 19 5.24 11.24 4.38
N ALA A 20 4.50 10.70 3.42
CA ALA A 20 3.45 11.41 2.69
C ALA A 20 2.32 11.90 3.63
N GLY A 21 1.99 11.12 4.66
CA GLY A 21 1.04 11.48 5.72
C GLY A 21 1.58 12.45 6.78
N GLY A 22 2.83 12.94 6.66
CA GLY A 22 3.43 13.88 7.60
C GLY A 22 3.93 13.27 8.91
N ARG A 23 4.01 11.93 9.02
CA ARG A 23 4.37 11.21 10.24
C ARG A 23 5.88 10.96 10.35
N TYR A 24 6.67 12.02 10.18
CA TYR A 24 8.14 11.97 10.10
C TYR A 24 8.81 11.38 11.34
N ARG A 25 8.26 11.62 12.54
CA ARG A 25 8.83 11.11 13.80
C ARG A 25 8.80 9.58 13.88
N ALA A 26 7.75 8.94 13.37
CA ALA A 26 7.63 7.48 13.35
C ALA A 26 8.63 6.84 12.39
N VAL A 27 8.86 7.48 11.24
CA VAL A 27 9.83 7.03 10.24
C VAL A 27 11.25 7.24 10.74
N ALA A 28 11.55 8.40 11.32
CA ALA A 28 12.85 8.69 11.91
C ALA A 28 13.20 7.72 13.04
N GLY A 29 12.27 7.45 13.97
CA GLY A 29 12.49 6.48 15.05
C GLY A 29 12.76 5.06 14.52
N ALA A 30 12.05 4.65 13.47
CA ALA A 30 12.30 3.36 12.83
C ALA A 30 13.65 3.31 12.10
N ALA A 31 14.02 4.38 11.38
CA ALA A 31 15.30 4.48 10.69
C ALA A 31 16.48 4.41 11.68
N VAL A 32 16.36 5.09 12.83
CA VAL A 32 17.36 5.02 13.91
C VAL A 32 17.45 3.61 14.46
N GLY A 33 16.33 2.97 14.80
CA GLY A 33 16.33 1.60 15.34
C GLY A 33 16.93 0.58 14.37
N ILE A 34 16.55 0.65 13.10
CA ILE A 34 17.11 -0.22 12.04
C ILE A 34 18.60 0.09 11.84
N GLY A 35 18.99 1.36 11.82
CA GLY A 35 20.38 1.78 11.66
C GLY A 35 21.27 1.27 12.78
N LEU A 36 20.82 1.35 14.03
CA LEU A 36 21.55 0.81 15.18
C LEU A 36 21.70 -0.71 15.12
N LEU A 37 20.64 -1.42 14.72
CA LEU A 37 20.70 -2.88 14.54
C LEU A 37 21.63 -3.27 13.38
N LEU A 38 21.61 -2.53 12.27
CA LEU A 38 22.52 -2.72 11.14
C LEU A 38 23.98 -2.47 11.54
N LEU A 39 24.25 -1.40 12.29
CA LEU A 39 25.59 -1.11 12.79
C LEU A 39 26.07 -2.18 13.75
N ALA A 40 25.25 -2.60 14.71
CA ALA A 40 25.58 -3.69 15.63
C ALA A 40 25.86 -4.99 14.87
N SER A 41 25.06 -5.31 13.86
CA SER A 41 25.25 -6.48 13.00
C SER A 41 26.52 -6.39 12.16
N ALA A 42 26.80 -5.23 11.57
CA ALA A 42 27.98 -4.99 10.75
C ALA A 42 29.28 -5.07 11.58
N VAL A 43 29.27 -4.51 12.80
CA VAL A 43 30.39 -4.63 13.75
C VAL A 43 30.62 -6.08 14.16
N ASN A 44 29.54 -6.84 14.41
CA ASN A 44 29.63 -8.23 14.83
C ASN A 44 30.12 -9.17 13.71
N VAL A 45 29.66 -8.94 12.47
CA VAL A 45 29.97 -9.80 11.30
C VAL A 45 31.29 -9.39 10.62
N GLY A 46 31.65 -8.11 10.71
CA GLY A 46 32.84 -7.55 10.09
C GLY A 46 32.80 -7.47 8.55
N PRO A 47 33.81 -6.84 7.93
CA PRO A 47 33.83 -6.59 6.48
C PRO A 47 33.81 -7.87 5.63
N HIS A 48 34.48 -8.93 6.09
CA HIS A 48 34.52 -10.20 5.39
C HIS A 48 33.16 -10.93 5.40
N GLY A 49 32.43 -10.92 6.52
CA GLY A 49 31.12 -11.53 6.56
C GLY A 49 30.08 -10.75 5.75
N ILE A 50 30.20 -9.42 5.65
CA ILE A 50 29.39 -8.60 4.75
C ILE A 50 29.64 -8.98 3.29
N ALA A 51 30.91 -9.12 2.88
CA ALA A 51 31.26 -9.52 1.51
C ALA A 51 30.75 -10.93 1.16
N ALA A 52 30.87 -11.87 2.10
CA ALA A 52 30.36 -13.23 1.94
C ALA A 52 28.82 -13.27 1.85
N TYR A 53 28.13 -12.45 2.65
CA TYR A 53 26.68 -12.29 2.56
C TYR A 53 26.25 -11.72 1.22
N ALA A 54 26.94 -10.67 0.72
CA ALA A 54 26.65 -10.04 -0.56
C ALA A 54 26.78 -11.04 -1.74
N GLN A 55 27.82 -11.86 -1.75
CA GLN A 55 28.02 -12.90 -2.77
C GLN A 55 26.93 -13.98 -2.75
N ARG A 56 26.46 -14.37 -1.55
CA ARG A 56 25.35 -15.34 -1.43
C ARG A 56 24.01 -14.73 -1.85
N LEU A 57 23.81 -13.46 -1.53
CA LEU A 57 22.60 -12.73 -1.90
C LEU A 57 22.50 -12.56 -3.42
N SER A 58 23.59 -12.24 -4.11
CA SER A 58 23.60 -12.15 -5.58
C SER A 58 23.28 -13.48 -6.25
N PHE A 59 23.77 -14.60 -5.70
CA PHE A 59 23.48 -15.93 -6.22
C PHE A 59 22.01 -16.33 -6.00
N ALA A 60 21.44 -16.03 -4.83
CA ALA A 60 20.05 -16.35 -4.52
C ALA A 60 19.03 -15.50 -5.32
N ALA A 61 19.40 -14.30 -5.73
CA ALA A 61 18.53 -13.39 -6.49
C ALA A 61 18.22 -13.87 -7.93
N ASP A 62 19.03 -14.79 -8.48
CA ASP A 62 18.88 -15.29 -9.85
C ASP A 62 17.94 -16.51 -9.98
N VAL A 63 17.40 -17.03 -8.87
CA VAL A 63 16.54 -18.24 -8.89
C VAL A 63 15.12 -17.92 -9.41
N PRO A 64 14.66 -18.52 -10.54
CA PRO A 64 13.39 -18.17 -11.18
C PRO A 64 12.11 -18.58 -10.43
N VAL A 65 12.19 -19.58 -9.54
CA VAL A 65 11.04 -20.21 -8.84
C VAL A 65 10.26 -19.24 -7.94
N ASN A 66 10.87 -18.15 -7.45
CA ASN A 66 10.20 -17.21 -6.56
C ASN A 66 9.07 -16.38 -7.23
N ARG A 67 8.91 -16.43 -8.55
CA ARG A 67 8.10 -15.45 -9.32
C ARG A 67 6.64 -15.86 -9.59
N GLN A 68 6.20 -17.03 -9.12
CA GLN A 68 4.97 -17.70 -9.60
C GLN A 68 3.63 -17.02 -9.24
N LEU A 69 3.58 -16.15 -8.23
CA LEU A 69 2.33 -15.54 -7.74
C LEU A 69 2.20 -14.04 -8.05
N THR A 70 2.93 -13.51 -9.03
CA THR A 70 2.95 -12.06 -9.31
C THR A 70 2.39 -11.73 -10.68
N ILE A 71 2.06 -10.45 -10.90
CA ILE A 71 1.61 -9.91 -12.20
C ILE A 71 2.57 -10.27 -13.35
N ALA A 72 3.84 -10.58 -13.05
CA ALA A 72 4.79 -11.11 -14.02
C ALA A 72 4.35 -12.42 -14.69
N LEU A 73 3.52 -13.24 -14.03
CA LEU A 73 2.91 -14.44 -14.60
C LEU A 73 1.95 -14.10 -15.75
N VAL A 74 1.26 -12.96 -15.68
CA VAL A 74 0.25 -12.54 -16.67
C VAL A 74 0.90 -11.74 -17.82
N ILE A 75 1.93 -10.95 -17.52
CA ILE A 75 2.49 -9.99 -18.48
C ILE A 75 3.62 -10.59 -19.35
N GLY A 76 4.15 -11.77 -19.03
CA GLY A 76 5.13 -12.51 -19.86
C GLY A 76 6.51 -11.86 -20.01
N GLY A 77 6.64 -10.54 -19.84
CA GLY A 77 7.88 -9.76 -19.91
C GLY A 77 8.26 -9.11 -18.58
N LEU A 78 9.45 -9.45 -18.06
CA LEU A 78 10.00 -8.94 -16.79
C LEU A 78 10.11 -7.41 -16.72
N ALA A 79 10.41 -6.74 -17.83
CA ALA A 79 10.53 -5.28 -17.88
C ALA A 79 9.16 -4.59 -17.82
N ALA A 80 8.18 -5.10 -18.57
CA ALA A 80 6.82 -4.57 -18.57
C ALA A 80 6.13 -4.79 -17.21
N ALA A 81 6.31 -5.96 -16.59
CA ALA A 81 5.78 -6.25 -15.26
C ALA A 81 6.32 -5.28 -14.20
N ARG A 82 7.62 -4.97 -14.23
CA ARG A 82 8.25 -4.00 -13.31
C ARG A 82 7.72 -2.58 -13.51
N LEU A 83 7.49 -2.17 -14.76
CA LEU A 83 6.90 -0.85 -15.05
C LEU A 83 5.48 -0.75 -14.51
N VAL A 84 4.66 -1.78 -14.72
CA VAL A 84 3.28 -1.82 -14.20
C VAL A 84 3.28 -1.84 -12.66
N GLN A 85 4.14 -2.63 -12.03
CA GLN A 85 4.31 -2.65 -10.58
C GLN A 85 4.72 -1.29 -10.01
N GLY A 86 5.68 -0.62 -10.67
CA GLY A 86 6.07 0.74 -10.32
C GLY A 86 4.91 1.73 -10.46
N ALA A 87 4.13 1.64 -11.53
CA ALA A 87 2.95 2.49 -11.75
C ALA A 87 1.88 2.27 -10.66
N ILE A 88 1.60 1.01 -10.30
CA ILE A 88 0.65 0.66 -9.22
C ILE A 88 1.15 1.22 -7.88
N ALA A 89 2.43 1.07 -7.57
CA ALA A 89 3.03 1.60 -6.35
C ALA A 89 2.87 3.13 -6.25
N VAL A 90 3.20 3.84 -7.32
CA VAL A 90 3.08 5.30 -7.38
C VAL A 90 1.61 5.72 -7.26
N TRP A 91 0.70 5.02 -7.92
CA TRP A 91 -0.74 5.31 -7.86
C TRP A 91 -1.30 5.09 -6.44
N ALA A 92 -0.97 3.97 -5.79
CA ALA A 92 -1.38 3.69 -4.42
C ALA A 92 -0.86 4.73 -3.43
N LEU A 93 0.39 5.17 -3.59
CA LEU A 93 0.96 6.26 -2.80
C LEU A 93 0.25 7.60 -3.05
N ALA A 94 -0.10 7.90 -4.30
CA ALA A 94 -0.85 9.11 -4.64
C ALA A 94 -2.23 9.12 -3.97
N LEU A 95 -2.95 7.98 -3.98
CA LEU A 95 -4.22 7.83 -3.28
C LEU A 95 -4.05 7.96 -1.75
N ALA A 96 -3.02 7.31 -1.19
CA ALA A 96 -2.72 7.40 0.24
C ALA A 96 -2.40 8.84 0.67
N TYR A 97 -1.65 9.58 -0.15
CA TYR A 97 -1.38 11.00 0.08
C TYR A 97 -2.65 11.86 -0.02
N ARG A 98 -3.55 11.57 -0.97
CA ARG A 98 -4.83 12.30 -1.11
C ARG A 98 -5.73 12.08 0.09
N LEU A 99 -5.83 10.84 0.57
CA LEU A 99 -6.65 10.48 1.72
C LEU A 99 -5.96 10.73 3.08
N ARG A 100 -4.81 11.40 3.11
CA ARG A 100 -4.05 11.67 4.35
C ARG A 100 -4.80 12.51 5.39
N LYS A 101 -5.82 13.27 4.95
CA LYS A 101 -6.68 14.08 5.84
C LYS A 101 -7.83 13.28 6.45
N GLN A 102 -8.09 12.08 5.93
CA GLN A 102 -9.11 11.17 6.44
C GLN A 102 -8.56 10.33 7.59
N SER A 103 -9.36 9.38 8.09
CA SER A 103 -8.94 8.43 9.11
C SER A 103 -7.70 7.67 8.65
N SER A 104 -6.75 7.46 9.57
CA SER A 104 -5.45 6.92 9.19
C SER A 104 -5.50 5.47 8.70
N GLU A 105 -6.60 4.75 8.94
CA GLU A 105 -6.82 3.42 8.36
C GLU A 105 -6.78 3.46 6.83
N TRP A 106 -7.36 4.47 6.17
CA TRP A 106 -7.36 4.59 4.70
C TRP A 106 -5.95 4.58 4.12
N MET A 107 -5.04 5.31 4.76
CA MET A 107 -3.65 5.41 4.33
C MET A 107 -2.93 4.06 4.46
N PHE A 108 -3.20 3.30 5.52
CA PHE A 108 -2.61 1.99 5.73
C PHE A 108 -3.18 0.93 4.79
N VAL A 109 -4.50 0.92 4.58
CA VAL A 109 -5.17 0.00 3.66
C VAL A 109 -4.60 0.16 2.25
N LEU A 110 -4.48 1.40 1.76
CA LEU A 110 -3.91 1.68 0.43
C LEU A 110 -2.43 1.32 0.32
N ALA A 111 -1.64 1.62 1.36
CA ALA A 111 -0.21 1.28 1.37
C ALA A 111 0.03 -0.23 1.39
N ILE A 112 -0.77 -0.99 2.13
CA ILE A 112 -0.67 -2.45 2.21
C ILE A 112 -1.16 -3.07 0.89
N LEU A 113 -2.36 -2.71 0.43
CA LEU A 113 -2.95 -3.28 -0.79
C LEU A 113 -2.11 -2.95 -2.04
N GLY A 114 -1.70 -1.68 -2.18
CA GLY A 114 -0.83 -1.27 -3.28
C GLY A 114 0.57 -1.89 -3.21
N GLY A 115 1.08 -2.15 -2.01
CA GLY A 115 2.37 -2.82 -1.81
C GLY A 115 2.31 -4.29 -2.23
N LEU A 116 1.20 -4.95 -1.92
CA LEU A 116 0.94 -6.35 -2.28
C LEU A 116 0.80 -6.51 -3.81
N LEU A 117 0.10 -5.60 -4.49
CA LEU A 117 0.00 -5.60 -5.96
C LEU A 117 1.31 -5.21 -6.65
N ALA A 118 2.11 -4.34 -6.03
CA ALA A 118 3.37 -3.87 -6.59
C ALA A 118 4.55 -4.81 -6.32
N THR A 119 4.43 -5.80 -5.41
CA THR A 119 5.56 -6.68 -5.12
C THR A 119 5.86 -7.64 -6.28
N PRO A 120 7.14 -7.82 -6.66
CA PRO A 120 7.57 -8.81 -7.64
C PRO A 120 7.63 -10.24 -7.09
N TYR A 121 7.40 -10.41 -5.79
CA TYR A 121 7.36 -11.69 -5.10
C TYR A 121 6.20 -11.69 -4.10
N LEU A 122 5.26 -12.62 -4.28
CA LEU A 122 4.13 -12.83 -3.37
C LEU A 122 4.14 -14.30 -2.96
N HIS A 123 4.05 -14.59 -1.67
CA HIS A 123 3.89 -15.96 -1.16
C HIS A 123 2.54 -16.08 -0.42
N LEU A 124 2.04 -17.31 -0.23
CA LEU A 124 0.80 -17.55 0.54
C LEU A 124 0.88 -16.93 1.95
N ASP A 125 2.05 -16.99 2.59
CA ASP A 125 2.29 -16.38 3.90
C ASP A 125 2.10 -14.86 3.90
N ASP A 126 2.27 -14.21 2.75
CA ASP A 126 2.18 -12.76 2.64
C ASP A 126 0.71 -12.28 2.62
N LEU A 127 -0.26 -13.19 2.39
CA LEU A 127 -1.70 -12.93 2.45
C LEU A 127 -2.20 -12.55 3.85
N VAL A 128 -1.41 -12.83 4.90
CA VAL A 128 -1.66 -12.29 6.24
C VAL A 128 -1.76 -10.76 6.22
N MET A 129 -0.97 -10.08 5.37
CA MET A 129 -1.06 -8.63 5.22
C MET A 129 -2.35 -8.20 4.52
N LEU A 130 -2.87 -9.01 3.60
CA LEU A 130 -4.19 -8.78 3.01
C LEU A 130 -5.30 -8.89 4.07
N GLY A 131 -5.20 -9.88 4.96
CA GLY A 131 -6.08 -10.00 6.13
C GLY A 131 -6.01 -8.77 7.04
N LEU A 132 -4.80 -8.21 7.27
CA LEU A 132 -4.62 -6.96 8.01
C LEU A 132 -5.27 -5.77 7.29
N ALA A 133 -5.09 -5.65 5.98
CA ALA A 133 -5.72 -4.59 5.18
C ALA A 133 -7.25 -4.69 5.22
N VAL A 134 -7.80 -5.89 5.09
CA VAL A 134 -9.23 -6.17 5.24
C VAL A 134 -9.73 -5.75 6.62
N TRP A 135 -9.03 -6.14 7.69
CA TRP A 135 -9.41 -5.79 9.05
C TRP A 135 -9.42 -4.27 9.28
N LEU A 136 -8.39 -3.57 8.79
CA LEU A 136 -8.33 -2.11 8.85
C LEU A 136 -9.46 -1.46 8.05
N TYR A 137 -9.77 -1.99 6.85
CA TYR A 137 -10.88 -1.51 6.02
C TYR A 137 -12.24 -1.70 6.71
N LEU A 138 -12.43 -2.83 7.41
CA LEU A 138 -13.68 -3.11 8.14
C LEU A 138 -13.90 -2.19 9.35
N ARG A 139 -12.83 -1.56 9.88
CA ARG A 139 -12.89 -0.56 10.96
C ARG A 139 -13.27 0.83 10.47
N ILE A 140 -13.23 1.09 9.16
CA ILE A 140 -13.55 2.42 8.61
C ILE A 140 -15.05 2.72 8.79
N PRO A 141 -15.40 3.83 9.47
CA PRO A 141 -16.79 4.25 9.62
C PRO A 141 -17.42 4.62 8.26
N GLY A 142 -18.70 4.31 8.06
CA GLY A 142 -19.43 4.69 6.84
C GLY A 142 -19.22 3.76 5.63
N ARG A 143 -18.56 2.61 5.82
CA ARG A 143 -18.36 1.65 4.72
C ARG A 143 -19.68 1.03 4.22
N PRO A 144 -19.79 0.72 2.92
CA PRO A 144 -20.97 0.04 2.38
C PRO A 144 -21.18 -1.34 3.01
N ARG A 145 -22.44 -1.73 3.29
CA ARG A 145 -22.75 -3.02 3.92
C ARG A 145 -22.32 -4.22 3.05
N TRP A 146 -22.32 -4.05 1.72
CA TRP A 146 -21.86 -5.07 0.77
C TRP A 146 -20.35 -5.34 0.82
N SER A 147 -19.57 -4.44 1.44
CA SER A 147 -18.13 -4.63 1.63
C SER A 147 -17.78 -5.93 2.36
N TRP A 148 -18.66 -6.41 3.24
CA TRP A 148 -18.48 -7.72 3.88
C TRP A 148 -18.53 -8.88 2.89
N ALA A 149 -19.44 -8.85 1.92
CA ALA A 149 -19.54 -9.89 0.89
C ALA A 149 -18.31 -9.87 -0.02
N PHE A 150 -17.81 -8.67 -0.35
CA PHE A 150 -16.58 -8.52 -1.12
C PHE A 150 -15.35 -9.06 -0.37
N VAL A 151 -15.23 -8.74 0.93
CA VAL A 151 -14.19 -9.30 1.79
C VAL A 151 -14.27 -10.82 1.85
N LEU A 152 -15.47 -11.38 2.00
CA LEU A 152 -15.67 -12.83 2.03
C LEU A 152 -15.27 -13.47 0.71
N ALA A 153 -15.61 -12.86 -0.43
CA ALA A 153 -15.18 -13.33 -1.75
C ALA A 153 -13.65 -13.31 -1.88
N LEU A 154 -12.98 -12.31 -1.31
CA LEU A 154 -11.51 -12.20 -1.32
C LEU A 154 -10.85 -13.30 -0.47
N VAL A 155 -11.44 -13.63 0.68
CA VAL A 155 -10.99 -14.76 1.53
C VAL A 155 -11.18 -16.09 0.83
N ILE A 156 -12.34 -16.32 0.19
CA ILE A 156 -12.60 -17.52 -0.60
C ILE A 156 -11.62 -17.62 -1.78
N ALA A 157 -11.33 -16.51 -2.44
CA ALA A 157 -10.34 -16.47 -3.53
C ALA A 157 -8.93 -16.80 -3.03
N ALA A 158 -8.57 -16.40 -1.82
CA ALA A 158 -7.28 -16.73 -1.20
C ALA A 158 -7.18 -18.22 -0.83
N GLU A 159 -8.21 -18.79 -0.22
CA GLU A 159 -8.24 -20.24 0.11
C GLU A 159 -8.32 -21.10 -1.15
N GLY A 160 -8.96 -20.61 -2.22
CA GLY A 160 -9.11 -21.30 -3.50
C GLY A 160 -7.86 -21.29 -4.39
N ILE A 161 -6.75 -20.68 -3.96
CA ILE A 161 -5.50 -20.63 -4.76
C ILE A 161 -5.01 -22.02 -5.20
N PRO A 162 -5.04 -23.08 -4.37
CA PRO A 162 -4.63 -24.42 -4.79
C PRO A 162 -5.44 -24.99 -5.96
N GLU A 163 -6.73 -24.61 -6.06
CA GLU A 163 -7.68 -25.17 -7.03
C GLU A 163 -7.83 -24.31 -8.29
N TRP A 164 -7.82 -22.98 -8.16
CA TRP A 164 -8.10 -22.04 -9.26
C TRP A 164 -6.89 -21.19 -9.66
N GLY A 165 -5.77 -21.35 -8.96
CA GLY A 165 -4.59 -20.50 -9.11
C GLY A 165 -4.79 -19.08 -8.55
N PRO A 166 -3.81 -18.18 -8.76
CA PRO A 166 -3.80 -16.85 -8.13
C PRO A 166 -4.71 -15.81 -8.81
N LEU A 167 -5.27 -16.12 -9.98
CA LEU A 167 -6.01 -15.16 -10.80
C LEU A 167 -7.24 -14.54 -10.09
N PRO A 168 -8.09 -15.30 -9.38
CA PRO A 168 -9.26 -14.74 -8.71
C PRO A 168 -8.87 -13.74 -7.61
N LEU A 169 -7.78 -14.01 -6.91
CA LEU A 169 -7.26 -13.15 -5.86
C LEU A 169 -6.72 -11.83 -6.45
N ILE A 170 -5.88 -11.92 -7.48
CA ILE A 170 -5.32 -10.73 -8.16
C ILE A 170 -6.44 -9.85 -8.72
N ALA A 171 -7.47 -10.46 -9.33
CA ALA A 171 -8.63 -9.72 -9.81
C ALA A 171 -9.37 -9.01 -8.67
N GLY A 172 -9.52 -9.66 -7.51
CA GLY A 172 -10.11 -9.08 -6.30
C GLY A 172 -9.29 -7.90 -5.77
N GLU A 173 -7.96 -8.00 -5.73
CA GLU A 173 -7.08 -6.91 -5.29
C GLU A 173 -7.15 -5.70 -6.23
N ILE A 174 -7.14 -5.93 -7.55
CA ILE A 174 -7.31 -4.86 -8.54
C ILE A 174 -8.67 -4.19 -8.38
N ALA A 175 -9.75 -4.98 -8.23
CA ALA A 175 -11.08 -4.46 -8.00
C ALA A 175 -11.14 -3.62 -6.72
N ALA A 176 -10.51 -4.07 -5.63
CA ALA A 176 -10.41 -3.32 -4.39
C ALA A 176 -9.70 -1.98 -4.61
N LEU A 177 -8.56 -1.97 -5.31
CA LEU A 177 -7.81 -0.75 -5.59
C LEU A 177 -8.59 0.23 -6.48
N LEU A 178 -9.37 -0.27 -7.44
CA LEU A 178 -10.28 0.55 -8.26
C LEU A 178 -11.41 1.16 -7.43
N LEU A 179 -12.05 0.37 -6.57
CA LEU A 179 -13.11 0.84 -5.68
C LEU A 179 -12.60 1.94 -4.73
N LEU A 180 -11.42 1.75 -4.14
CA LEU A 180 -10.78 2.74 -3.30
C LEU A 180 -10.37 3.98 -4.11
N SER A 181 -9.96 3.82 -5.37
CA SER A 181 -9.67 4.94 -6.28
C SER A 181 -10.92 5.80 -6.53
N VAL A 182 -12.06 5.17 -6.81
CA VAL A 182 -13.33 5.87 -7.02
C VAL A 182 -13.74 6.63 -5.76
N ALA A 183 -13.68 5.98 -4.59
CA ALA A 183 -14.02 6.62 -3.32
C ALA A 183 -13.10 7.81 -2.97
N ALA A 184 -11.81 7.71 -3.32
CA ALA A 184 -10.85 8.79 -3.13
C ALA A 184 -11.10 9.99 -4.06
N LEU A 185 -11.51 9.72 -5.30
CA LEU A 185 -11.80 10.74 -6.30
C LEU A 185 -13.15 11.42 -6.07
N SER A 186 -14.17 10.69 -5.58
CA SER A 186 -15.48 11.26 -5.27
C SER A 186 -15.40 12.24 -4.10
N HIS A 187 -14.65 11.91 -3.04
CA HIS A 187 -14.44 12.82 -1.90
C HIS A 187 -13.83 14.16 -2.32
N GLN A 188 -12.96 14.17 -3.35
CA GLN A 188 -12.36 15.41 -3.86
C GLN A 188 -13.39 16.31 -4.56
N ALA A 189 -14.35 15.70 -5.27
CA ALA A 189 -15.41 16.44 -5.93
C ALA A 189 -16.31 17.12 -4.88
N ASP A 190 -16.71 16.38 -3.84
CA ASP A 190 -17.55 16.86 -2.76
C ASP A 190 -16.87 18.00 -1.97
N ASP A 191 -15.59 17.85 -1.59
CA ASP A 191 -14.83 18.87 -0.88
C ASP A 191 -14.70 20.18 -1.70
N ALA A 192 -14.48 20.05 -3.01
CA ALA A 192 -14.36 21.20 -3.90
C ALA A 192 -15.70 21.94 -4.09
N GLU A 193 -16.81 21.20 -4.14
CA GLU A 193 -18.15 21.77 -4.23
C GLU A 193 -18.56 22.48 -2.94
N HIS A 194 -18.26 21.88 -1.78
CA HIS A 194 -18.49 22.52 -0.48
C HIS A 194 -17.69 23.81 -0.30
N HIS A 195 -16.42 23.86 -0.72
CA HIS A 195 -15.63 25.09 -0.61
C HIS A 195 -16.21 26.20 -1.49
N LYS A 196 -16.60 25.89 -2.73
CA LYS A 196 -17.27 26.84 -3.63
C LYS A 196 -18.59 27.37 -3.05
N ALA A 197 -19.38 26.50 -2.42
CA ALA A 197 -20.65 26.90 -1.78
C ALA A 197 -20.41 27.87 -0.61
N VAL A 198 -19.42 27.58 0.25
CA VAL A 198 -19.04 28.46 1.37
C VAL A 198 -18.53 29.81 0.88
N ASP A 199 -17.68 29.84 -0.14
CA ASP A 199 -17.16 31.07 -0.73
C ASP A 199 -18.29 31.91 -1.36
N ALA A 200 -19.23 31.27 -2.06
CA ALA A 200 -20.39 31.96 -2.64
C ALA A 200 -21.27 32.61 -1.56
N VAL A 201 -21.52 31.92 -0.44
CA VAL A 201 -22.25 32.48 0.70
C VAL A 201 -21.47 33.63 1.35
N ALA A 202 -20.15 33.49 1.51
CA ALA A 202 -19.30 34.53 2.08
C ALA A 202 -19.30 35.81 1.23
N ILE A 203 -19.25 35.69 -0.11
CA ILE A 203 -19.32 36.80 -1.05
C ILE A 203 -20.69 37.50 -0.96
N SER A 204 -21.79 36.74 -1.01
CA SER A 204 -23.15 37.27 -0.87
C SER A 204 -23.35 38.03 0.46
N SER A 205 -22.78 37.52 1.57
CA SER A 205 -22.85 38.17 2.89
C SER A 205 -22.02 39.47 3.00
N ARG A 206 -21.01 39.64 2.14
CA ARG A 206 -20.18 40.85 2.08
C ARG A 206 -20.86 41.94 1.25
N ASP A 207 -21.52 41.57 0.16
CA ASP A 207 -22.26 42.50 -0.69
C ASP A 207 -23.53 43.01 0.00
N GLY A 208 -24.27 42.13 0.68
CA GLY A 208 -25.44 42.52 1.48
C GLY A 208 -25.13 43.46 2.66
N ARG A 209 -23.86 43.53 3.09
CA ARG A 209 -23.37 44.47 4.12
C ARG A 209 -22.90 45.82 3.58
N ARG A 210 -22.66 45.96 2.27
CA ARG A 210 -22.28 47.24 1.63
C ARG A 210 -23.49 48.06 1.18
N LEU A 211 -24.68 47.46 1.17
CA LEU A 211 -25.94 48.08 0.74
C LEU A 211 -26.84 48.51 1.92
N ARG A 212 -26.32 48.48 3.15
CA ARG A 212 -26.94 49.03 4.36
C ARG A 212 -26.04 50.12 4.93
#